data_AF-U1JLI2-F1
#
_entry.id   AF-U1JLI2-F1
#
_cell.length_a   1.000
_cell.length_b   1.000
_cell.length_c   1.000
_cell.angle_alpha   90.00
_cell.angle_beta   90.00
_cell.angle_gamma   90.00
#
_symmetry.space_group_name_H-M   'P 1'
#
loop_
_entity.id
_entity.type
_entity.pdbx_description
1 polymer ?
#
loop_
_entity_poly.entity_id
_entity_poly.type
_entity_poly.pdbx_seq_one_letter_code
_entity_poly.pdbx_strand_id
1 'polypeptide(L)'
;MLKIGQYEYYDINSLLDPQTQQPIVEGKIIGYGVHQGIEGNTVAEAIEQYQNNQVKLQRKAAYKEESDPLYMEFLFDESVLKKQQWKDKVTEIKQRFPLHLPLQ
;
A
#
# COMPACT_ATOMS: atom_id res chain seq x y z
N MET A 1 8.12 -7.84 -11.45
CA MET A 1 9.15 -7.27 -12.36
C MET A 1 8.94 -5.77 -12.43
N LEU A 2 10.01 -4.99 -12.49
CA LEU A 2 10.04 -3.55 -12.69
C LEU A 2 10.84 -3.28 -13.96
N LYS A 3 10.41 -2.35 -14.80
CA LYS A 3 11.14 -1.92 -15.99
C LYS A 3 11.54 -0.46 -15.89
N ILE A 4 12.78 -0.19 -16.30
CA ILE A 4 13.34 1.15 -16.43
C ILE A 4 14.02 1.21 -17.80
N GLY A 5 13.34 1.82 -18.77
CA GLY A 5 13.73 1.72 -20.18
C GLY A 5 13.78 0.25 -20.64
N GLN A 6 14.95 -0.19 -21.10
CA GLN A 6 15.19 -1.57 -21.54
C GLN A 6 15.62 -2.53 -20.42
N TYR A 7 15.90 -2.01 -19.22
CA TYR A 7 16.39 -2.81 -18.10
C TYR A 7 15.25 -3.36 -17.26
N GLU A 8 15.46 -4.55 -16.72
CA GLU A 8 14.49 -5.27 -15.89
C GLU A 8 15.06 -5.57 -14.51
N TYR A 9 14.26 -5.28 -13.48
CA TYR A 9 14.58 -5.52 -12.08
C TYR A 9 13.48 -6.38 -11.46
N TYR A 10 13.84 -7.31 -10.58
CA TYR A 10 12.87 -8.26 -10.00
C TYR A 10 12.45 -7.87 -8.59
N ASP A 11 13.31 -7.17 -7.86
CA ASP A 11 13.07 -6.65 -6.51
C ASP A 11 13.15 -5.11 -6.54
N ILE A 12 12.23 -4.47 -5.82
CA ILE A 12 12.21 -3.00 -5.64
C ILE A 12 13.47 -2.53 -4.91
N ASN A 13 14.03 -3.35 -4.02
CA ASN A 13 15.25 -3.03 -3.29
C ASN A 13 16.49 -3.05 -4.19
N SER A 14 16.43 -3.70 -5.36
CA SER A 14 17.51 -3.66 -6.35
C SER A 14 17.67 -2.29 -7.02
N LEU A 15 16.76 -1.35 -6.78
CA LEU A 15 16.87 0.03 -7.27
C LEU A 15 17.71 0.92 -6.33
N LEU A 16 18.10 0.40 -5.16
CA LEU A 16 18.82 1.12 -4.11
C LEU A 16 20.21 0.52 -3.90
N ASP A 17 21.15 1.37 -3.51
CA ASP A 17 22.43 0.94 -2.98
C ASP A 17 22.22 0.31 -1.59
N PRO A 18 22.70 -0.93 -1.34
CA PRO A 18 22.44 -1.63 -0.08
C PRO A 18 22.99 -0.95 1.18
N GLN A 19 24.04 -0.12 1.04
CA GLN A 19 24.68 0.54 2.17
C GLN A 19 24.10 1.93 2.43
N THR A 20 23.91 2.71 1.36
CA THR A 20 23.52 4.12 1.45
C THR A 20 22.03 4.36 1.29
N GLN A 21 21.27 3.35 0.84
CA GLN A 21 19.83 3.44 0.52
C GLN A 21 19.50 4.54 -0.50
N GLN A 22 20.49 4.98 -1.27
CA GLN A 22 20.31 5.94 -2.35
C GLN A 22 19.93 5.23 -3.66
N PRO A 23 19.11 5.85 -4.53
CA PRO A 23 18.84 5.32 -5.86
C PRO A 23 20.12 5.08 -6.65
N ILE A 24 20.26 3.91 -7.27
CA ILE A 24 21.38 3.58 -8.18
C ILE A 24 20.98 3.65 -9.66
N VAL A 25 19.72 3.98 -9.93
CA VAL A 25 19.15 4.09 -11.27
C VAL A 25 18.24 5.30 -11.36
N GLU A 26 18.12 5.84 -12.57
CA GLU A 26 17.25 6.98 -12.88
C GLU A 26 16.29 6.63 -14.01
N GLY A 27 15.14 7.32 -14.01
CA GLY A 27 14.12 7.20 -15.05
C GLY A 27 12.82 6.59 -14.56
N LYS A 28 11.82 6.57 -15.45
CA LYS A 28 10.49 6.07 -15.16
C LYS A 28 10.50 4.56 -14.86
N ILE A 29 9.91 4.20 -13.74
CA ILE A 29 9.80 2.82 -13.25
C ILE A 29 8.37 2.34 -13.45
N ILE A 30 8.21 1.24 -14.18
CA ILE A 30 6.91 0.61 -14.43
C ILE A 30 6.93 -0.80 -13.85
N GLY A 31 6.00 -1.09 -12.95
CA GLY A 31 5.88 -2.38 -12.30
C GLY A 31 4.86 -3.31 -12.96
N TYR A 32 5.21 -4.60 -12.98
CA TYR A 32 4.43 -5.69 -13.55
C TYR A 32 4.38 -6.88 -12.57
N GLY A 33 3.32 -7.69 -12.68
CA GLY A 33 3.09 -8.86 -11.83
C GLY A 33 2.91 -8.45 -10.37
N VAL A 34 3.74 -8.96 -9.47
CA VAL A 34 3.70 -8.60 -8.04
C VAL A 34 3.95 -7.11 -7.77
N HIS A 35 4.55 -6.40 -8.73
CA HIS A 35 4.80 -4.95 -8.67
C HIS A 35 3.79 -4.14 -9.48
N GLN A 36 2.70 -4.76 -9.96
CA GLN A 36 1.66 -4.06 -10.70
C GLN A 36 1.09 -2.88 -9.92
N GLY A 37 0.83 -1.78 -10.62
CA GLY A 37 0.35 -0.53 -10.02
C GLY A 37 1.48 0.38 -9.51
N ILE A 38 2.74 0.04 -9.78
CA ILE A 38 3.87 0.96 -9.66
C ILE A 38 4.09 1.67 -11.00
N GLU A 39 4.01 2.99 -10.98
CA GLU A 39 4.34 3.89 -12.08
C GLU A 39 4.96 5.16 -11.48
N GLY A 40 6.23 5.09 -11.11
CA GLY A 40 6.98 6.19 -10.50
C GLY A 40 7.91 6.86 -11.51
N ASN A 41 8.05 8.18 -11.45
CA ASN A 41 9.05 8.91 -12.24
C ASN A 41 10.45 8.85 -11.60
N THR A 42 10.50 8.57 -10.30
CA THR A 42 11.72 8.40 -9.52
C THR A 42 11.68 7.10 -8.71
N VAL A 43 12.85 6.60 -8.32
CA VAL A 43 12.95 5.42 -7.45
C VAL A 43 12.23 5.65 -6.11
N ALA A 44 12.30 6.87 -5.56
CA ALA A 44 11.59 7.24 -4.33
C ALA A 44 10.07 7.10 -4.48
N GLU A 45 9.49 7.63 -5.57
CA GLU A 45 8.06 7.48 -5.88
C GLU A 45 7.68 6.00 -6.04
N ALA A 46 8.50 5.22 -6.74
CA ALA A 46 8.23 3.80 -6.94
C ALA A 46 8.24 3.01 -5.63
N ILE A 47 9.18 3.33 -4.73
CA ILE A 47 9.27 2.74 -3.38
C ILE A 47 8.05 3.11 -2.54
N GLU A 48 7.65 4.38 -2.53
CA GLU A 48 6.47 4.85 -1.80
C GLU A 48 5.22 4.10 -2.28
N GLN A 49 5.03 3.99 -3.60
CA GLN A 49 3.92 3.25 -4.18
C GLN A 49 3.95 1.77 -3.79
N TYR A 50 5.13 1.13 -3.81
CA TYR A 50 5.31 -0.23 -3.34
C TYR A 50 4.89 -0.40 -1.88
N GLN A 51 5.42 0.45 -0.99
CA GLN A 51 5.10 0.43 0.45
C GLN A 51 3.60 0.64 0.68
N ASN A 52 3.00 1.59 -0.02
CA ASN A 52 1.55 1.85 0.03
C ASN A 52 0.74 0.65 -0.47
N ASN A 53 1.20 -0.08 -1.47
CA ASN A 53 0.55 -1.29 -1.94
C ASN A 53 0.62 -2.41 -0.89
N GLN A 54 1.74 -2.58 -0.19
CA GLN A 54 1.84 -3.53 0.93
C GLN A 54 0.87 -3.17 2.07
N VAL A 55 0.82 -1.88 2.45
CA VAL A 55 -0.13 -1.39 3.47
C VAL A 55 -1.59 -1.64 3.05
N LYS A 56 -1.93 -1.43 1.78
CA LYS A 56 -3.28 -1.72 1.26
C LYS A 56 -3.62 -3.21 1.37
N LEU A 57 -2.66 -4.11 1.13
CA LEU A 57 -2.88 -5.56 1.31
C LEU A 57 -3.14 -5.91 2.77
N GLN A 58 -2.36 -5.34 3.70
CA GLN A 58 -2.56 -5.53 5.15
C GLN A 58 -3.93 -4.99 5.59
N ARG A 59 -4.31 -3.80 5.15
CA ARG A 59 -5.64 -3.23 5.41
C ARG A 59 -6.75 -4.11 4.86
N LYS A 60 -6.61 -4.63 3.64
CA LYS A 60 -7.62 -5.51 3.02
C LYS A 60 -7.84 -6.78 3.84
N ALA A 61 -6.76 -7.41 4.33
CA ALA A 61 -6.86 -8.57 5.20
C ALA A 61 -7.56 -8.22 6.53
N ALA A 62 -7.14 -7.13 7.19
CA ALA A 62 -7.73 -6.69 8.44
C ALA A 62 -9.20 -6.26 8.30
N TYR A 63 -9.58 -5.61 7.21
CA TYR A 63 -10.99 -5.28 6.96
C TYR A 63 -11.83 -6.54 6.87
N LYS A 64 -11.39 -7.53 6.08
CA LYS A 64 -12.09 -8.81 5.92
C LYS A 64 -12.32 -9.53 7.25
N GLU A 65 -11.34 -9.51 8.14
CA GLU A 65 -11.39 -10.24 9.40
C GLU A 65 -12.09 -9.46 10.53
N GLU A 66 -11.88 -8.14 10.61
CA GLU A 66 -12.23 -7.36 11.79
C GLU A 66 -13.35 -6.33 11.55
N SER A 67 -13.49 -5.79 10.35
CA SER A 67 -14.40 -4.66 10.06
C SER A 67 -15.62 -5.05 9.24
N ASP A 68 -15.44 -5.93 8.26
CA ASP A 68 -16.52 -6.39 7.37
C ASP A 68 -17.66 -7.08 8.14
N PRO A 69 -17.42 -7.93 9.17
CA PRO A 69 -18.51 -8.48 9.99
C PRO A 69 -19.35 -7.40 10.69
N LEU A 70 -18.69 -6.35 11.22
CA LEU A 70 -19.38 -5.24 11.88
C LEU A 70 -20.24 -4.43 10.90
N TYR A 71 -19.76 -4.28 9.66
CA TYR A 71 -20.54 -3.65 8.60
C TYR A 71 -21.78 -4.47 8.24
N MET A 72 -21.66 -5.80 8.18
CA MET A 72 -22.81 -6.68 7.93
C MET A 72 -23.84 -6.61 9.05
N GLU A 73 -23.41 -6.56 10.32
CA GLU A 73 -24.31 -6.34 11.45
C GLU A 73 -25.02 -4.99 11.36
N PHE A 74 -24.29 -3.93 11.03
CA PHE A 74 -24.89 -2.61 10.80
C PHE A 74 -25.92 -2.62 9.66
N LEU A 75 -25.66 -3.31 8.54
CA LEU A 75 -26.61 -3.39 7.44
C LEU A 75 -27.93 -4.08 7.81
N PHE A 76 -27.89 -5.01 8.77
CA PHE A 76 -29.09 -5.70 9.23
C PHE A 76 -29.83 -4.92 10.32
N ASP A 77 -29.11 -4.41 11.33
CA ASP A 77 -29.71 -3.72 12.47
C ASP A 77 -30.05 -2.25 12.18
N GLU A 78 -29.37 -1.64 11.19
CA GLU A 78 -29.42 -0.21 10.82
C GLU A 78 -29.18 0.78 11.98
N SER A 79 -28.61 0.32 13.10
CA SER A 79 -28.43 1.15 14.29
C SER A 79 -27.24 2.10 14.20
N VAL A 80 -27.39 3.28 14.83
CA VAL A 80 -26.32 4.28 14.94
C VAL A 80 -25.11 3.72 15.70
N LEU A 81 -25.34 2.92 16.73
CA LEU A 81 -24.28 2.31 17.53
C LEU A 81 -23.43 1.35 16.70
N LYS A 82 -24.05 0.45 15.93
CA LYS A 82 -23.34 -0.51 15.06
C LYS A 82 -22.54 0.20 13.97
N LYS A 83 -23.10 1.27 13.38
CA LYS A 83 -22.39 2.13 12.44
C LYS A 83 -21.13 2.74 13.06
N GLN A 84 -21.21 3.18 14.31
CA GLN A 84 -20.07 3.77 15.00
C GLN A 84 -19.01 2.71 15.30
N GLN A 85 -19.40 1.53 15.79
CA GLN A 85 -18.48 0.41 16.03
C GLN A 85 -17.70 0.01 14.77
N TRP A 86 -18.38 -0.08 13.62
CA TRP A 86 -17.72 -0.32 12.33
C TRP A 86 -16.71 0.77 11.99
N LYS A 87 -17.10 2.05 12.08
CA LYS A 87 -16.21 3.19 11.77
C LYS A 87 -15.00 3.27 12.70
N ASP A 88 -15.18 2.97 13.98
CA ASP A 88 -14.10 2.96 14.96
C ASP A 88 -13.09 1.88 14.60
N LYS A 89 -13.56 0.68 14.23
CA LYS A 89 -12.68 -0.40 13.80
C LYS A 89 -11.93 -0.06 12.51
N VAL A 90 -12.59 0.56 11.52
CA VAL A 90 -11.92 1.06 10.31
C VAL A 90 -10.82 2.06 10.68
N THR A 91 -11.08 2.95 11.64
CA THR A 91 -10.13 3.97 12.08
C THR A 91 -8.91 3.33 12.75
N GLU A 92 -9.13 2.38 13.66
CA GLU A 92 -8.07 1.59 14.31
C GLU A 92 -7.19 0.86 13.28
N ILE A 93 -7.80 0.18 12.29
CA ILE A 93 -7.07 -0.51 11.21
C ILE A 93 -6.21 0.47 10.41
N LYS A 94 -6.74 1.66 10.10
CA LYS A 94 -5.99 2.69 9.36
C LYS A 94 -4.83 3.27 10.17
N GLN A 95 -4.98 3.39 11.49
CA GLN A 95 -3.92 3.81 12.40
C GLN A 95 -2.84 2.73 12.54
N ARG A 96 -3.23 1.45 12.61
CA ARG A 96 -2.30 0.30 12.67
C ARG A 96 -1.49 0.13 11.39
N PHE A 97 -2.08 0.44 10.24
CA PHE A 97 -1.43 0.34 8.93
C PHE A 97 -1.49 1.69 8.20
N PRO A 98 -0.64 2.67 8.55
CA PRO A 98 -0.66 3.99 7.93
C PRO A 98 -0.13 3.95 6.49
N LEU A 99 -0.75 4.74 5.60
CA LEU A 99 -0.19 4.96 4.26
C LEU A 99 1.01 5.90 4.38
N HIS A 100 2.05 5.62 3.61
CA HIS A 100 3.18 6.52 3.43
C HIS A 100 2.69 7.75 2.66
N LEU A 101 3.01 8.93 3.19
CA LEU A 101 2.71 10.20 2.56
C LEU A 101 3.81 10.50 1.53
N PRO A 102 3.47 11.18 0.42
CA PRO A 102 4.48 11.64 -0.51
C PRO A 102 5.43 12.61 0.20
N LEU A 103 6.73 12.48 -0.08
CA LEU A 103 7.72 13.48 0.28
C LEU A 103 7.28 14.80 -0.38
N GLN A 104 6.99 15.83 0.42
CA GLN A 104 6.59 17.17 -0.05
C GLN A 104 7.77 17.94 -0.62
#